data_AF-A0A924LQP0-F1
#
_entry.id   AF-A0A924LQP0-F1
#
_cell.length_a   1.000
_cell.length_b   1.000
_cell.length_c   1.000
_cell.angle_alpha   90.00
_cell.angle_beta   90.00
_cell.angle_gamma   90.00
#
_symmetry.space_group_name_H-M   'P 1'
#
loop_
_entity.id
_entity.type
_entity.pdbx_description
1 polymer ?
#
loop_
_entity_poly.entity_id
_entity_poly.type
_entity_poly.pdbx_seq_one_letter_code
_entity_poly.pdbx_strand_id
1 'polypeptide(L)'
;WLVGLLGLAAALAAPHAALTTTQRGPLHPDAGTGVTLLLLAAVTAAIAGADGLRRRIAVHGFGWRQLVVAPLVLAAVLAPLAAAATWVLPGATPATALQRSTQTLPAVAVDAARGPAALRTLVVGGTTSGVVTAELDGAEPGPWARDLAVATDDRPVTAAVAALVGETPSADQVRTLAVGFVVVSPSAPPRVTAALVTLAGLTRLGSTRGSSLWRVNEPLARVSIEAAGGSTPVPVDGAHAAVDTIVSPAGGAPRRLLLAEPAASRWRAELDGRPLPAVADPQAPWRQASALPAAGGHLVVRAVDPLRHAWRLGQGALALVLLVLALPGVRRQTAGPRGAGSRP
;
A
#
# COMPACT_ATOMS: atom_id res chain seq x y z
N TRP A 1 -1.42 20.31 23.42
CA TRP A 1 -2.68 20.96 23.00
C TRP A 1 -2.78 21.12 21.49
N LEU A 2 -1.92 21.88 20.82
CA LEU A 2 -1.97 22.09 19.36
C LEU A 2 -1.90 20.77 18.55
N VAL A 3 -1.00 19.85 18.94
CA VAL A 3 -0.89 18.50 18.34
C VAL A 3 -2.16 17.67 18.55
N GLY A 4 -2.82 17.80 19.70
CA GLY A 4 -4.07 17.09 20.00
C GLY A 4 -5.26 17.64 19.23
N LEU A 5 -5.35 18.97 19.09
CA LEU A 5 -6.38 19.62 18.27
C LEU A 5 -6.21 19.29 16.78
N LEU A 6 -4.98 19.25 16.28
CA LEU A 6 -4.68 18.80 14.92
C LEU A 6 -5.00 17.32 14.73
N GLY A 7 -4.68 16.46 15.72
CA GLY A 7 -5.06 15.05 15.70
C GLY A 7 -6.58 14.82 15.69
N LEU A 8 -7.32 15.58 16.52
CA LEU A 8 -8.79 15.57 16.56
C LEU A 8 -9.38 16.02 15.22
N ALA A 9 -8.91 17.15 14.70
CA ALA A 9 -9.37 17.70 13.42
C ALA A 9 -9.10 16.73 12.27
N ALA A 10 -7.91 16.10 12.23
CA ALA A 10 -7.57 15.09 11.23
C ALA A 10 -8.46 13.84 11.35
N ALA A 11 -8.72 13.35 12.57
CA ALA A 11 -9.58 12.20 12.81
C ALA A 11 -11.04 12.45 12.42
N LEU A 12 -11.57 13.66 12.69
CA LEU A 12 -12.93 14.05 12.32
C LEU A 12 -13.07 14.36 10.83
N ALA A 13 -12.05 14.94 10.20
CA ALA A 13 -12.06 15.22 8.77
C ALA A 13 -11.89 13.97 7.91
N ALA A 14 -11.20 12.94 8.42
CA ALA A 14 -10.89 11.72 7.69
C ALA A 14 -12.14 11.04 7.05
N PRO A 15 -13.22 10.72 7.77
CA PRO A 15 -14.41 10.11 7.16
C PRO A 15 -15.16 11.02 6.16
N HIS A 16 -14.84 12.32 6.11
CA HIS A 16 -15.49 13.26 5.20
C HIS A 16 -14.63 13.61 3.98
N ALA A 17 -13.36 13.21 3.97
CA ALA A 17 -12.47 13.35 2.83
C ALA A 17 -12.56 12.09 1.96
N ALA A 18 -13.10 12.19 0.75
CA ALA A 18 -13.01 11.11 -0.23
C ALA A 18 -11.66 11.23 -0.96
N LEU A 19 -10.75 10.27 -0.77
CA LEU A 19 -9.47 10.23 -1.48
C LEU A 19 -9.68 9.87 -2.95
N THR A 20 -10.60 8.95 -3.20
CA THR A 20 -11.00 8.49 -4.52
C THR A 20 -12.33 7.76 -4.41
N THR A 21 -13.06 7.63 -5.52
CA THR A 21 -14.27 6.83 -5.62
C THR A 21 -13.98 5.53 -6.35
N THR A 22 -14.21 4.41 -5.68
CA THR A 22 -14.08 3.07 -6.28
C THR A 22 -15.44 2.51 -6.64
N GLN A 23 -15.48 1.38 -7.37
CA GLN A 23 -16.73 0.65 -7.60
C GLN A 23 -17.43 0.17 -6.32
N ARG A 24 -16.71 0.11 -5.18
CA ARG A 24 -17.27 -0.23 -3.86
C ARG A 24 -17.69 1.00 -3.04
N GLY A 25 -17.50 2.21 -3.57
CA GLY A 25 -17.80 3.48 -2.89
C GLY A 25 -16.57 4.37 -2.69
N PRO A 26 -16.76 5.57 -2.09
CA PRO A 26 -15.67 6.47 -1.75
C PRO A 26 -14.73 5.82 -0.72
N LEU A 27 -13.42 5.85 -1.01
CA LEU A 27 -12.39 5.49 -0.06
C LEU A 27 -12.03 6.71 0.78
N HIS A 28 -12.07 6.54 2.09
CA HIS A 28 -11.72 7.55 3.08
C HIS A 28 -10.33 7.26 3.65
N PRO A 29 -9.52 8.29 3.96
CA PRO A 29 -8.29 8.09 4.69
C PRO A 29 -8.58 7.46 6.06
N ASP A 30 -7.68 6.59 6.52
CA ASP A 30 -7.81 5.97 7.84
C ASP A 30 -7.73 7.05 8.94
N ALA A 31 -8.75 7.08 9.80
CA ALA A 31 -8.81 7.95 10.97
C ALA A 31 -7.78 7.55 12.04
N GLY A 32 -7.24 6.31 11.97
CA GLY A 32 -6.34 5.73 12.96
C GLY A 32 -5.12 6.59 13.30
N THR A 33 -4.50 7.23 12.30
CA THR A 33 -3.35 8.12 12.51
C THR A 33 -3.72 9.38 13.30
N GLY A 34 -4.89 9.97 13.01
CA GLY A 34 -5.41 11.12 13.76
C GLY A 34 -5.74 10.76 15.21
N VAL A 35 -6.32 9.58 15.43
CA VAL A 35 -6.61 9.04 16.77
C VAL A 35 -5.33 8.76 17.57
N THR A 36 -4.26 8.27 16.94
CA THR A 36 -2.98 8.05 17.63
C THR A 36 -2.35 9.38 18.06
N LEU A 37 -2.39 10.41 17.20
CA LEU A 37 -1.90 11.75 17.55
C LEU A 37 -2.70 12.39 18.69
N LEU A 38 -4.03 12.20 18.70
CA LEU A 38 -4.91 12.63 19.78
C LEU A 38 -4.52 11.95 21.10
N LEU A 39 -4.37 10.62 21.10
CA LEU A 39 -4.00 9.85 22.28
C LEU A 39 -2.61 10.24 22.79
N LEU A 40 -1.63 10.39 21.90
CA LEU A 40 -0.28 10.84 22.26
C LEU A 40 -0.32 12.23 22.91
N ALA A 41 -1.11 13.15 22.37
CA ALA A 41 -1.31 14.48 22.93
C ALA A 41 -2.02 14.44 24.30
N ALA A 42 -2.98 13.53 24.48
CA ALA A 42 -3.68 13.34 25.75
C ALA A 42 -2.76 12.77 26.84
N VAL A 43 -1.97 11.74 26.50
CA VAL A 43 -0.98 11.14 27.41
C VAL A 43 0.10 12.15 27.81
N THR A 44 0.66 12.88 26.84
CA THR A 44 1.66 13.93 27.14
C THR A 44 1.07 15.07 27.97
N ALA A 45 -0.19 15.47 27.73
CA ALA A 45 -0.88 16.45 28.56
C ALA A 45 -1.14 15.93 29.98
N ALA A 46 -1.49 14.66 30.15
CA ALA A 46 -1.67 14.03 31.46
C ALA A 46 -0.37 13.99 32.26
N ILE A 47 0.75 13.60 31.63
CA ILE A 47 2.07 13.56 32.26
C ILE A 47 2.53 14.97 32.65
N ALA A 48 2.45 15.94 31.74
CA ALA A 48 2.82 17.34 32.03
C ALA A 48 1.91 17.99 33.08
N GLY A 49 0.62 17.62 33.07
CA GLY A 49 -0.38 18.06 34.04
C GLY A 49 -0.09 17.52 35.45
N ALA A 50 0.23 16.22 35.57
CA ALA A 50 0.60 15.60 36.83
C ALA A 50 1.83 16.27 37.46
N ASP A 51 2.84 16.57 36.64
CA ASP A 51 4.09 17.21 37.06
C ASP A 51 3.89 18.68 37.50
N GLY A 52 2.94 19.37 36.86
CA GLY A 52 2.54 20.73 37.22
C GLY A 52 1.65 20.78 38.46
N LEU A 53 0.80 19.78 38.66
CA LEU A 53 -0.09 19.65 39.82
C LEU A 53 0.72 19.33 41.08
N ARG A 54 1.70 18.41 40.98
CA ARG A 54 2.61 18.04 42.08
C ARG A 54 3.42 19.24 42.60
N ARG A 55 3.88 20.12 41.70
CA ARG A 55 4.61 21.34 42.05
C ARG A 55 3.74 22.46 42.62
N ARG A 56 2.45 22.52 42.27
CA ARG A 56 1.53 23.59 42.70
C ARG A 56 0.77 23.27 43.99
N ILE A 57 0.45 22.00 44.24
CA ILE A 57 -0.16 21.55 45.51
C ILE A 57 0.78 21.83 46.70
N ALA A 58 2.09 21.85 46.46
CA ALA A 58 3.07 22.20 47.48
C ALA A 58 3.08 23.70 47.87
N VAL A 59 2.40 24.59 47.12
CA VAL A 59 2.61 26.05 47.26
C VAL A 59 1.31 26.87 47.36
N HIS A 60 0.13 26.40 46.91
CA HIS A 60 -1.11 27.21 46.95
C HIS A 60 -2.35 26.41 47.37
N GLY A 61 -3.18 27.03 48.24
CA GLY A 61 -4.50 26.51 48.67
C GLY A 61 -5.57 26.55 47.56
N PHE A 62 -6.63 25.77 47.77
CA PHE A 62 -7.72 25.49 46.83
C PHE A 62 -8.32 26.79 46.23
N GLY A 63 -8.47 26.89 44.91
CA GLY A 63 -8.90 28.12 44.24
C GLY A 63 -9.63 27.90 42.92
N TRP A 64 -10.33 28.92 42.43
CA TRP A 64 -11.24 28.89 41.25
C TRP A 64 -10.64 28.25 39.97
N ARG A 65 -9.31 28.20 39.85
CA ARG A 65 -8.61 27.55 38.74
C ARG A 65 -8.82 26.03 38.74
N GLN A 66 -9.01 25.37 39.90
CA GLN A 66 -9.37 23.94 39.97
C GLN A 66 -10.78 23.66 39.42
N LEU A 67 -11.70 24.61 39.54
CA LEU A 67 -13.05 24.56 38.97
C LEU A 67 -13.05 24.58 37.43
N VAL A 68 -12.02 25.16 36.81
CA VAL A 68 -11.85 25.18 35.33
C VAL A 68 -11.05 23.98 34.83
N VAL A 69 -10.08 23.48 35.61
CA VAL A 69 -9.25 22.32 35.22
C VAL A 69 -10.05 21.02 35.25
N ALA A 70 -10.93 20.82 36.24
CA ALA A 70 -11.75 19.62 36.36
C ALA A 70 -12.61 19.31 35.11
N PRO A 71 -13.40 20.24 34.55
CA PRO A 71 -14.18 19.98 33.34
C PRO A 71 -13.30 19.77 32.10
N LEU A 72 -12.12 20.41 32.04
CA LEU A 72 -11.18 20.22 30.92
C LEU A 72 -10.56 18.81 30.93
N VAL A 73 -10.19 18.30 32.11
CA VAL A 73 -9.70 16.93 32.28
C VAL A 73 -10.82 15.92 32.00
N LEU A 74 -12.03 16.20 32.49
CA LEU A 74 -13.20 15.38 32.23
C LEU A 74 -13.50 15.30 30.71
N ALA A 75 -13.45 16.43 30.00
CA ALA A 75 -13.61 16.48 28.55
C ALA A 75 -12.51 15.69 27.83
N ALA A 76 -11.25 15.78 28.28
CA ALA A 76 -10.13 15.04 27.70
C ALA A 76 -10.25 13.51 27.88
N VAL A 77 -10.91 13.04 28.95
CA VAL A 77 -11.18 11.61 29.19
C VAL A 77 -12.46 11.15 28.47
N LEU A 78 -13.52 11.96 28.50
CA LEU A 78 -14.80 11.62 27.88
C LEU A 78 -14.75 11.65 26.35
N ALA A 79 -13.93 12.49 25.73
CA ALA A 79 -13.80 12.56 24.27
C ALA A 79 -13.36 11.23 23.62
N PRO A 80 -12.27 10.56 24.05
CA PRO A 80 -11.90 9.26 23.49
C PRO A 80 -12.91 8.15 23.84
N LEU A 81 -13.56 8.22 25.00
CA LEU A 81 -14.63 7.26 25.37
C LEU A 81 -15.88 7.42 24.49
N ALA A 82 -16.28 8.66 24.21
CA ALA A 82 -17.38 8.95 23.29
C ALA A 82 -17.04 8.52 21.86
N ALA A 83 -15.81 8.77 21.39
CA ALA A 83 -15.34 8.29 20.09
C ALA A 83 -15.37 6.75 20.00
N ALA A 84 -14.86 6.04 21.01
CA ALA A 84 -14.96 4.58 21.08
C ALA A 84 -16.43 4.10 21.09
N ALA A 85 -17.30 4.80 21.81
CA ALA A 85 -18.73 4.48 21.88
C ALA A 85 -19.44 4.62 20.52
N THR A 86 -19.03 5.58 19.66
CA THR A 86 -19.60 5.70 18.30
C THR A 86 -19.25 4.53 17.38
N TRP A 87 -18.22 3.74 17.70
CA TRP A 87 -17.89 2.51 16.98
C TRP A 87 -18.64 1.28 17.54
N VAL A 88 -18.79 1.22 18.87
CA VAL A 88 -19.34 0.05 19.55
C VAL A 88 -20.87 0.04 19.57
N LEU A 89 -21.49 1.20 19.81
CA LEU A 89 -22.94 1.32 20.04
C LEU A 89 -23.81 1.10 18.79
N PRO A 90 -23.45 1.56 17.58
CA PRO A 90 -24.27 1.31 16.39
C PRO A 90 -24.28 -0.17 15.96
N GLY A 91 -23.40 -1.00 16.53
CA GLY A 91 -23.13 -2.34 16.02
C GLY A 91 -22.47 -2.31 14.63
N ALA A 92 -21.81 -3.39 14.27
CA ALA A 92 -21.30 -3.59 12.91
C ALA A 92 -22.47 -3.67 11.92
N THR A 93 -22.87 -2.54 11.33
CA THR A 93 -23.72 -2.55 10.14
C THR A 93 -23.00 -3.32 9.03
N PRO A 94 -23.68 -3.97 8.07
CA PRO A 94 -22.99 -4.67 6.97
C PRO A 94 -22.01 -3.79 6.18
N ALA A 95 -22.16 -2.45 6.24
CA ALA A 95 -21.22 -1.47 5.66
C ALA A 95 -20.00 -1.15 6.55
N THR A 96 -20.07 -1.37 7.87
CA THR A 96 -18.99 -1.09 8.84
C THR A 96 -18.44 -2.35 9.52
N ALA A 97 -19.03 -3.52 9.25
CA ALA A 97 -18.51 -4.79 9.70
C ALA A 97 -17.12 -4.99 9.12
N LEU A 98 -16.13 -5.16 9.99
CA LEU A 98 -14.79 -5.62 9.63
C LEU A 98 -14.95 -6.96 8.91
N GLN A 99 -15.03 -6.92 7.59
CA GLN A 99 -14.99 -8.10 6.77
C GLN A 99 -13.55 -8.62 6.86
N ARG A 100 -13.39 -9.82 7.42
CA ARG A 100 -12.14 -10.55 7.23
C ARG A 100 -11.91 -10.61 5.72
N SER A 101 -10.83 -10.00 5.23
CA SER A 101 -10.32 -10.27 3.88
C SER A 101 -10.07 -11.77 3.78
N THR A 102 -11.06 -12.51 3.28
CA THR A 102 -11.07 -13.98 3.30
C THR A 102 -10.23 -14.60 2.21
N GLN A 103 -9.50 -13.81 1.43
CA GLN A 103 -8.57 -14.32 0.44
C GLN A 103 -7.16 -14.43 1.04
N THR A 104 -6.94 -15.40 1.93
CA THR A 104 -5.56 -15.84 2.20
C THR A 104 -5.11 -16.63 0.98
N LEU A 105 -4.35 -16.00 0.09
CA LEU A 105 -3.72 -16.70 -1.03
C LEU A 105 -2.96 -17.93 -0.52
N PRO A 106 -3.00 -19.07 -1.22
CA PRO A 106 -2.21 -20.24 -0.87
C PRO A 106 -0.71 -19.90 -0.79
N ALA A 107 0.01 -20.51 0.15
CA ALA A 107 1.43 -20.20 0.39
C ALA A 107 2.29 -20.31 -0.88
N VAL A 108 2.05 -21.33 -1.72
CA VAL A 108 2.74 -21.52 -3.01
C VAL A 108 2.58 -20.32 -3.95
N ALA A 109 1.42 -19.67 -3.94
CA ALA A 109 1.14 -18.51 -4.78
C ALA A 109 1.84 -17.26 -4.23
N VAL A 110 1.89 -17.12 -2.90
CA VAL A 110 2.63 -16.05 -2.20
C VAL A 110 4.14 -16.20 -2.41
N ASP A 111 4.67 -17.43 -2.33
CA ASP A 111 6.09 -17.71 -2.55
C ASP A 111 6.46 -17.47 -4.01
N ALA A 112 5.63 -17.88 -4.97
CA ALA A 112 5.85 -17.61 -6.38
C ALA A 112 5.82 -16.11 -6.72
N ALA A 113 5.01 -15.33 -6.00
CA ALA A 113 4.98 -13.88 -6.14
C ALA A 113 6.26 -13.21 -5.63
N ARG A 114 6.91 -13.78 -4.61
CA ARG A 114 8.18 -13.29 -4.05
C ARG A 114 9.43 -13.91 -4.69
N GLY A 115 9.24 -14.93 -5.52
CA GLY A 115 10.33 -15.57 -6.26
C GLY A 115 10.84 -14.70 -7.40
N PRO A 116 11.93 -15.11 -8.07
CA PRO A 116 12.58 -14.33 -9.13
C PRO A 116 11.70 -14.10 -10.36
N ALA A 117 10.72 -14.96 -10.61
CA ALA A 117 9.74 -14.75 -11.68
C ALA A 117 8.62 -13.77 -11.31
N ALA A 118 8.48 -13.44 -10.01
CA ALA A 118 7.48 -12.55 -9.43
C ALA A 118 6.06 -12.75 -9.99
N LEU A 119 5.61 -14.01 -9.99
CA LEU A 119 4.36 -14.42 -10.62
C LEU A 119 3.15 -13.85 -9.89
N ARG A 120 2.14 -13.47 -10.65
CA ARG A 120 0.87 -12.98 -10.11
C ARG A 120 -0.13 -14.11 -9.90
N THR A 121 -1.10 -13.83 -9.05
CA THR A 121 -2.29 -14.64 -8.85
C THR A 121 -3.52 -13.86 -9.30
N LEU A 122 -4.26 -14.43 -10.24
CA LEU A 122 -5.56 -13.91 -10.65
C LEU A 122 -6.65 -14.53 -9.77
N VAL A 123 -7.28 -13.70 -8.95
CA VAL A 123 -8.42 -14.09 -8.12
C VAL A 123 -9.70 -13.78 -8.89
N VAL A 124 -10.45 -14.81 -9.24
CA VAL A 124 -11.74 -14.70 -9.94
C VAL A 124 -12.87 -14.99 -8.98
N GLY A 125 -13.80 -14.06 -8.86
CA GLY A 125 -14.99 -14.18 -8.03
C GLY A 125 -16.27 -13.86 -8.80
N GLY A 126 -17.33 -13.64 -8.05
CA GLY A 126 -18.58 -13.17 -8.61
C GLY A 126 -19.43 -12.41 -7.61
N THR A 127 -20.37 -11.65 -8.16
CA THR A 127 -21.42 -10.95 -7.41
C THR A 127 -22.68 -11.80 -7.31
N THR A 128 -23.61 -11.40 -6.43
CA THR A 128 -24.95 -12.00 -6.34
C THR A 128 -25.76 -11.86 -7.63
N SER A 129 -25.46 -10.84 -8.46
CA SER A 129 -26.05 -10.65 -9.79
C SER A 129 -25.43 -11.54 -10.88
N GLY A 130 -24.45 -12.39 -10.54
CA GLY A 130 -23.81 -13.31 -11.49
C GLY A 130 -22.73 -12.68 -12.37
N VAL A 131 -22.32 -11.44 -12.06
CA VAL A 131 -21.20 -10.75 -12.71
C VAL A 131 -19.89 -11.36 -12.21
N VAL A 132 -18.96 -11.65 -13.13
CA VAL A 132 -17.62 -12.15 -12.77
C VAL A 132 -16.78 -10.97 -12.28
N THR A 133 -16.15 -11.12 -11.12
CA THR A 133 -15.19 -10.15 -10.60
C THR A 133 -13.78 -10.71 -10.71
N ALA A 134 -12.80 -9.83 -10.85
CA ALA A 134 -11.40 -10.23 -10.93
C ALA A 134 -10.52 -9.27 -10.14
N GLU A 135 -9.52 -9.83 -9.48
CA GLU A 135 -8.50 -9.12 -8.74
C GLU A 135 -7.15 -9.74 -9.06
N LEU A 136 -6.13 -8.92 -9.27
CA LEU A 136 -4.81 -9.36 -9.64
C LEU A 136 -3.85 -9.06 -8.48
N ASP A 137 -3.37 -10.11 -7.81
CA ASP A 137 -2.48 -9.99 -6.64
C ASP A 137 -1.05 -10.47 -6.99
N GLY A 138 -0.03 -9.86 -6.40
CA GLY A 138 1.38 -10.13 -6.65
C GLY A 138 2.26 -9.56 -5.52
N ALA A 139 3.58 -9.54 -5.71
CA ALA A 139 4.49 -8.85 -4.80
C ALA A 139 4.44 -7.33 -5.02
N GLU A 140 3.29 -6.74 -4.74
CA GLU A 140 3.08 -5.29 -4.70
C GLU A 140 3.61 -4.72 -3.36
N PRO A 141 4.02 -3.44 -3.29
CA PRO A 141 4.51 -2.85 -2.04
C PRO A 141 3.48 -3.05 -0.94
N GLY A 142 3.99 -3.46 0.22
CA GLY A 142 3.27 -4.22 1.26
C GLY A 142 1.98 -3.61 1.83
N PRO A 143 1.44 -4.19 2.92
CA PRO A 143 0.05 -4.01 3.37
C PRO A 143 -0.40 -2.56 3.61
N TRP A 144 0.51 -1.59 3.66
CA TRP A 144 0.25 -0.17 3.93
C TRP A 144 -0.04 0.63 2.65
N ALA A 145 0.08 -0.01 1.48
CA ALA A 145 -0.29 0.55 0.17
C ALA A 145 -1.45 -0.22 -0.49
N ARG A 146 -1.92 -1.33 0.09
CA ARG A 146 -2.96 -2.20 -0.50
C ARG A 146 -4.29 -1.48 -0.73
N ASP A 147 -4.61 -0.48 0.09
CA ASP A 147 -5.91 0.20 0.05
C ASP A 147 -5.89 1.53 -0.72
N LEU A 148 -4.73 1.94 -1.27
CA LEU A 148 -4.67 3.05 -2.20
C LEU A 148 -4.93 2.50 -3.60
N ALA A 149 -6.19 2.53 -4.02
CA ALA A 149 -6.56 2.30 -5.42
C ALA A 149 -5.87 3.35 -6.29
N VAL A 150 -4.70 3.02 -6.82
CA VAL A 150 -4.14 3.73 -7.97
C VAL A 150 -5.05 3.39 -9.13
N ALA A 151 -5.64 4.39 -9.78
CA ALA A 151 -6.40 4.18 -11.00
C ALA A 151 -5.47 3.52 -12.04
N THR A 152 -5.56 2.20 -12.14
CA THR A 152 -4.90 1.40 -13.15
C THR A 152 -5.89 1.10 -14.26
N ASP A 153 -5.37 0.91 -15.46
CA ASP A 153 -6.17 0.43 -16.56
C ASP A 153 -6.53 -1.04 -16.33
N ASP A 154 -7.80 -1.32 -16.01
CA ASP A 154 -8.28 -2.68 -15.74
C ASP A 154 -8.58 -3.48 -17.02
N ARG A 155 -8.48 -2.85 -18.20
CA ARG A 155 -8.74 -3.50 -19.49
C ARG A 155 -7.91 -4.78 -19.72
N PRO A 156 -6.61 -4.86 -19.36
CA PRO A 156 -5.82 -6.08 -19.56
C PRO A 156 -6.31 -7.24 -18.70
N VAL A 157 -6.66 -6.99 -17.44
CA VAL A 157 -7.21 -8.01 -16.53
C VAL A 157 -8.58 -8.45 -17.01
N THR A 158 -9.42 -7.50 -17.40
CA THR A 158 -10.75 -7.78 -17.97
C THR A 158 -10.64 -8.63 -19.24
N ALA A 159 -9.73 -8.30 -20.15
CA ALA A 159 -9.47 -9.07 -21.36
C ALA A 159 -8.96 -10.49 -21.05
N ALA A 160 -8.09 -10.64 -20.04
CA ALA A 160 -7.61 -11.95 -19.62
C ALA A 160 -8.73 -12.83 -19.04
N VAL A 161 -9.59 -12.28 -18.20
CA VAL A 161 -10.74 -13.01 -17.64
C VAL A 161 -11.76 -13.34 -18.72
N ALA A 162 -12.01 -12.42 -19.65
CA ALA A 162 -12.88 -12.66 -20.80
C ALA A 162 -12.33 -13.78 -21.71
N ALA A 163 -11.01 -13.81 -21.96
CA ALA A 163 -10.36 -14.87 -22.72
C ALA A 163 -10.40 -16.22 -21.99
N LEU A 164 -10.30 -16.23 -20.65
CA LEU A 164 -10.39 -17.44 -19.84
C LEU A 164 -11.80 -18.06 -19.83
N VAL A 165 -12.84 -17.24 -19.80
CA VAL A 165 -14.24 -17.68 -19.58
C VAL A 165 -15.08 -17.58 -20.87
N GLY A 166 -14.49 -17.11 -21.97
CA GLY A 166 -15.12 -16.99 -23.27
C GLY A 166 -15.45 -18.34 -23.92
N GLU A 167 -16.11 -18.30 -25.07
CA GLU A 167 -16.52 -19.50 -25.82
C GLU A 167 -15.34 -20.36 -26.26
N THR A 168 -14.19 -19.73 -26.54
CA THR A 168 -12.92 -20.41 -26.83
C THR A 168 -11.90 -20.03 -25.76
N PRO A 169 -11.82 -20.79 -24.66
CA PRO A 169 -10.95 -20.47 -23.53
C PRO A 169 -9.46 -20.43 -23.95
N SER A 170 -8.76 -19.35 -23.63
CA SER A 170 -7.32 -19.19 -23.87
C SER A 170 -6.60 -18.59 -22.66
N ALA A 171 -5.39 -19.08 -22.40
CA ALA A 171 -4.50 -18.56 -21.36
C ALA A 171 -3.54 -17.46 -21.86
N ASP A 172 -3.53 -17.10 -23.15
CA ASP A 172 -2.51 -16.19 -23.69
C ASP A 172 -2.49 -14.82 -23.02
N GLN A 173 -3.67 -14.23 -22.79
CA GLN A 173 -3.79 -12.95 -22.08
C GLN A 173 -3.41 -13.05 -20.60
N VAL A 174 -3.57 -14.23 -19.99
CA VAL A 174 -3.16 -14.49 -18.61
C VAL A 174 -1.64 -14.57 -18.50
N ARG A 175 -1.00 -15.14 -19.54
CA ARG A 175 0.46 -15.25 -19.63
C ARG A 175 1.12 -13.88 -19.75
N THR A 176 0.55 -12.95 -20.52
CA THR A 176 1.11 -11.58 -20.66
C THR A 176 1.08 -10.78 -19.35
N LEU A 177 0.17 -11.13 -18.42
CA LEU A 177 0.07 -10.58 -17.07
C LEU A 177 1.03 -11.24 -16.06
N ALA A 178 1.84 -12.21 -16.51
CA ALA A 178 2.70 -13.03 -15.65
C ALA A 178 1.94 -13.76 -14.54
N VAL A 179 0.70 -14.18 -14.81
CA VAL A 179 -0.14 -14.90 -13.84
C VAL A 179 0.26 -16.36 -13.83
N GLY A 180 0.84 -16.81 -12.71
CA GLY A 180 1.20 -18.23 -12.50
C GLY A 180 0.07 -19.04 -11.87
N PHE A 181 -0.87 -18.38 -11.21
CA PHE A 181 -1.95 -19.02 -10.48
C PHE A 181 -3.29 -18.34 -10.72
N VAL A 182 -4.36 -19.13 -10.84
CA VAL A 182 -5.74 -18.65 -10.86
C VAL A 182 -6.47 -19.22 -9.65
N VAL A 183 -7.04 -18.35 -8.82
CA VAL A 183 -7.86 -18.73 -7.67
C VAL A 183 -9.31 -18.42 -8.00
N VAL A 184 -10.16 -19.44 -8.07
CA VAL A 184 -11.60 -19.26 -8.24
C VAL A 184 -12.26 -19.27 -6.87
N SER A 185 -12.87 -18.15 -6.49
CA SER A 185 -13.64 -17.97 -5.26
C SER A 185 -14.93 -18.81 -5.28
N PRO A 186 -15.45 -19.24 -4.11
CA PRO A 186 -16.78 -19.85 -4.02
C PRO A 186 -17.91 -18.98 -4.61
N SER A 187 -17.72 -17.66 -4.66
CA SER A 187 -18.73 -16.74 -5.23
C SER A 187 -18.70 -16.66 -6.75
N ALA A 188 -17.72 -17.28 -7.41
CA ALA A 188 -17.62 -17.28 -8.86
C ALA A 188 -18.73 -18.14 -9.50
N PRO A 189 -19.31 -17.71 -10.64
CA PRO A 189 -20.27 -18.52 -11.38
C PRO A 189 -19.69 -19.88 -11.79
N PRO A 190 -20.46 -20.99 -11.75
CA PRO A 190 -19.96 -22.34 -12.09
C PRO A 190 -19.31 -22.45 -13.48
N ARG A 191 -19.75 -21.63 -14.43
CA ARG A 191 -19.17 -21.53 -15.78
C ARG A 191 -17.68 -21.18 -15.79
N VAL A 192 -17.19 -20.43 -14.80
CA VAL A 192 -15.76 -20.09 -14.69
C VAL A 192 -14.94 -21.35 -14.48
N THR A 193 -15.32 -22.16 -13.49
CA THR A 193 -14.65 -23.43 -13.20
C THR A 193 -14.74 -24.39 -14.39
N ALA A 194 -15.90 -24.46 -15.06
CA ALA A 194 -16.08 -25.29 -16.25
C ALA A 194 -15.12 -24.89 -17.39
N ALA A 195 -14.93 -23.59 -17.63
CA ALA A 195 -14.00 -23.10 -18.65
C ALA A 195 -12.53 -23.40 -18.32
N LEU A 196 -12.13 -23.35 -17.04
CA LEU A 196 -10.76 -23.68 -16.65
C LEU A 196 -10.43 -25.17 -16.79
N VAL A 197 -11.43 -26.05 -16.62
CA VAL A 197 -11.25 -27.51 -16.78
C VAL A 197 -10.94 -27.87 -18.24
N THR A 198 -11.50 -27.15 -19.21
CA THR A 198 -11.32 -27.43 -20.64
C THR A 198 -10.05 -26.79 -21.23
N LEU A 199 -9.41 -25.89 -20.49
CA LEU A 199 -8.29 -25.09 -20.98
C LEU A 199 -6.96 -25.86 -20.84
N ALA A 200 -6.28 -26.08 -21.97
CA ALA A 200 -4.96 -26.69 -22.00
C ALA A 200 -3.90 -25.76 -21.38
N GLY A 201 -2.94 -26.32 -20.64
CA GLY A 201 -1.89 -25.54 -19.97
C GLY A 201 -2.29 -25.04 -18.57
N LEU A 202 -3.48 -25.37 -18.08
CA LEU A 202 -3.86 -25.22 -16.68
C LEU A 202 -3.88 -26.58 -15.96
N THR A 203 -3.48 -26.59 -14.70
CA THR A 203 -3.64 -27.76 -13.83
C THR A 203 -4.23 -27.37 -12.49
N ARG A 204 -5.30 -28.06 -12.10
CA ARG A 204 -5.93 -27.86 -10.80
C ARG A 204 -5.03 -28.45 -9.71
N LEU A 205 -4.59 -27.61 -8.78
CA LEU A 205 -3.75 -28.03 -7.64
C LEU A 205 -4.57 -28.48 -6.44
N GLY A 206 -5.80 -27.97 -6.29
CA GLY A 206 -6.69 -28.39 -5.22
C GLY A 206 -7.78 -27.38 -4.92
N SER A 207 -8.50 -27.61 -3.82
CA SER A 207 -9.50 -26.68 -3.29
C SER A 207 -9.34 -26.50 -1.80
N THR A 208 -9.38 -25.26 -1.33
CA THR A 208 -9.29 -24.91 0.10
C THR A 208 -10.42 -23.95 0.44
N ARG A 209 -11.22 -24.28 1.47
CA ARG A 209 -12.36 -23.45 1.94
C ARG A 209 -13.31 -23.02 0.81
N GLY A 210 -13.58 -23.92 -0.13
CA GLY A 210 -14.46 -23.68 -1.29
C GLY A 210 -13.82 -22.90 -2.45
N SER A 211 -12.62 -22.34 -2.28
CA SER A 211 -11.86 -21.78 -3.40
C SER A 211 -11.08 -22.89 -4.13
N SER A 212 -10.95 -22.79 -5.45
CA SER A 212 -10.11 -23.72 -6.23
C SER A 212 -8.88 -23.03 -6.78
N LEU A 213 -7.72 -23.69 -6.65
CA LEU A 213 -6.42 -23.19 -7.10
C LEU A 213 -6.01 -23.92 -8.38
N TRP A 214 -5.65 -23.13 -9.39
CA TRP A 214 -5.17 -23.58 -10.68
C TRP A 214 -3.78 -23.01 -10.92
N ARG A 215 -2.89 -23.81 -11.51
CA ARG A 215 -1.54 -23.42 -11.92
C ARG A 215 -1.48 -23.30 -13.43
N VAL A 216 -0.83 -22.25 -13.92
CA VAL A 216 -0.45 -22.10 -15.33
C VAL A 216 0.88 -22.82 -15.56
N ASN A 217 0.89 -23.79 -16.48
CA ASN A 217 2.02 -24.69 -16.74
C ASN A 217 2.89 -24.19 -17.89
N GLU A 218 3.36 -22.95 -17.80
CA GLU A 218 4.16 -22.30 -18.83
C GLU A 218 5.34 -21.55 -18.20
N PRO A 219 6.46 -21.34 -18.92
CA PRO A 219 7.51 -20.44 -18.46
C PRO A 219 6.97 -19.00 -18.45
N LEU A 220 6.82 -18.46 -17.25
CA LEU A 220 6.28 -17.14 -16.99
C LEU A 220 7.30 -16.31 -16.23
N ALA A 221 7.33 -15.01 -16.52
CA ALA A 221 8.09 -14.06 -15.72
C ALA A 221 7.46 -12.68 -15.79
N ARG A 222 7.55 -11.96 -14.68
CA ARG A 222 7.10 -10.57 -14.56
C ARG A 222 7.94 -9.61 -15.42
N VAL A 223 9.22 -9.92 -15.59
CA VAL A 223 10.16 -9.21 -16.46
C VAL A 223 10.85 -10.22 -17.36
N SER A 224 10.96 -9.88 -18.64
CA SER A 224 11.64 -10.74 -19.61
C SER A 224 12.33 -9.92 -20.69
N ILE A 225 13.35 -10.52 -21.32
CA ILE A 225 14.02 -9.96 -22.48
C ILE A 225 13.63 -10.79 -23.69
N GLU A 226 12.97 -10.13 -24.63
CA GLU A 226 12.60 -10.69 -25.90
C GLU A 226 13.68 -10.38 -26.95
N ALA A 227 14.07 -11.43 -27.67
CA ALA A 227 14.98 -11.38 -28.80
C ALA A 227 14.46 -12.33 -29.90
N ALA A 228 15.13 -12.37 -31.05
CA ALA A 228 14.74 -13.22 -32.18
C ALA A 228 14.64 -14.72 -31.83
N GLY A 229 15.38 -15.19 -30.82
CA GLY A 229 15.36 -16.57 -30.34
C GLY A 229 14.30 -16.89 -29.27
N GLY A 230 13.46 -15.92 -28.90
CA GLY A 230 12.42 -16.09 -27.88
C GLY A 230 12.56 -15.11 -26.71
N SER A 231 11.80 -15.39 -25.65
CA SER A 231 11.76 -14.59 -24.43
C SER A 231 12.52 -15.27 -23.30
N THR A 232 13.40 -14.53 -22.63
CA THR A 232 14.23 -15.00 -21.52
C THR A 232 13.83 -14.27 -20.24
N PRO A 233 13.56 -14.98 -19.13
CA PRO A 233 13.14 -14.34 -17.89
C PRO A 233 14.28 -13.53 -17.26
N VAL A 234 13.94 -12.38 -16.68
CA VAL A 234 14.86 -11.56 -15.88
C VAL A 234 14.44 -11.66 -14.42
N PRO A 235 15.38 -11.96 -13.49
CA PRO A 235 15.05 -12.07 -12.09
C PRO A 235 14.60 -10.72 -11.52
N VAL A 236 13.45 -10.74 -10.85
CA VAL A 236 12.91 -9.62 -10.07
C VAL A 236 13.46 -9.68 -8.65
N ASP A 237 13.87 -8.54 -8.12
CA ASP A 237 14.51 -8.40 -6.80
C ASP A 237 13.67 -7.59 -5.80
N GLY A 238 12.53 -7.05 -6.24
CA GLY A 238 11.69 -6.20 -5.41
C GLY A 238 10.25 -6.07 -5.90
N ALA A 239 9.53 -5.12 -5.30
CA ALA A 239 8.13 -4.88 -5.61
C ALA A 239 7.93 -4.29 -7.02
N HIS A 240 6.73 -4.44 -7.61
CA HIS A 240 6.37 -3.85 -8.90
C HIS A 240 7.41 -4.18 -10.01
N ALA A 241 7.83 -5.43 -10.15
CA ALA A 241 8.78 -5.81 -11.21
C ALA A 241 10.13 -5.06 -11.14
N ALA A 242 10.55 -4.63 -9.94
CA ALA A 242 11.87 -4.06 -9.74
C ALA A 242 12.95 -5.08 -10.14
N VAL A 243 14.01 -4.57 -10.77
CA VAL A 243 15.15 -5.38 -11.21
C VAL A 243 16.42 -4.64 -10.84
N ASP A 244 17.37 -5.38 -10.29
CA ASP A 244 18.76 -4.99 -10.16
C ASP A 244 19.62 -6.23 -10.48
N THR A 245 20.14 -6.32 -11.71
CA THR A 245 20.84 -7.53 -12.16
C THR A 245 21.82 -7.29 -13.29
N ILE A 246 22.70 -8.27 -13.53
CA ILE A 246 23.61 -8.29 -14.68
C ILE A 246 22.96 -9.07 -15.82
N VAL A 247 22.81 -8.41 -16.96
CA VAL A 247 22.34 -9.02 -18.20
C VAL A 247 23.52 -9.33 -19.10
N SER A 248 23.63 -10.58 -19.54
CA SER A 248 24.67 -10.98 -20.48
C SER A 248 24.48 -10.32 -21.85
N PRO A 249 25.58 -9.99 -22.54
CA PRO A 249 25.51 -9.58 -23.94
C PRO A 249 24.90 -10.70 -24.76
N ALA A 250 24.05 -10.31 -25.71
CA ALA A 250 23.52 -11.22 -26.71
C ALA A 250 23.87 -10.61 -28.08
N GLY A 251 24.58 -11.38 -28.91
CA GLY A 251 24.98 -10.91 -30.23
C GLY A 251 23.77 -10.69 -31.13
N GLY A 252 23.67 -9.50 -31.74
CA GLY A 252 22.71 -9.19 -32.80
C GLY A 252 21.26 -8.88 -32.35
N ALA A 253 20.54 -8.24 -33.29
CA ALA A 253 19.12 -7.85 -33.28
C ALA A 253 18.67 -6.83 -32.19
N PRO A 254 17.62 -6.03 -32.47
CA PRO A 254 16.96 -5.24 -31.42
C PRO A 254 16.37 -6.19 -30.37
N ARG A 255 16.76 -6.01 -29.11
CA ARG A 255 16.15 -6.69 -27.96
C ARG A 255 15.14 -5.76 -27.32
N ARG A 256 14.13 -6.34 -26.66
CA ARG A 256 13.16 -5.57 -25.88
C ARG A 256 13.13 -6.10 -24.46
N LEU A 257 13.25 -5.19 -23.51
CA LEU A 257 12.91 -5.45 -22.13
C LEU A 257 11.40 -5.30 -21.97
N LEU A 258 10.72 -6.36 -21.58
CA LEU A 258 9.27 -6.43 -21.41
C LEU A 258 8.95 -6.56 -19.92
N LEU A 259 8.11 -5.66 -19.43
CA LEU A 259 7.53 -5.72 -18.09
C LEU A 259 6.05 -6.04 -18.24
N ALA A 260 5.56 -7.03 -17.49
CA ALA A 260 4.13 -7.27 -17.35
C ALA A 260 3.48 -6.22 -16.43
N GLU A 261 3.70 -4.94 -16.70
CA GLU A 261 3.23 -3.80 -15.93
C GLU A 261 2.56 -2.79 -16.85
N PRO A 262 1.51 -2.07 -16.43
CA PRO A 262 0.92 -1.02 -17.25
C PRO A 262 1.98 0.01 -17.68
N ALA A 263 2.00 0.32 -18.97
CA ALA A 263 2.86 1.35 -19.54
C ALA A 263 2.55 2.69 -18.86
N ALA A 264 3.58 3.32 -18.30
CA ALA A 264 3.42 4.54 -17.51
C ALA A 264 4.73 5.33 -17.43
N SER A 265 4.61 6.65 -17.33
CA SER A 265 5.74 7.56 -17.19
C SER A 265 6.52 7.40 -15.87
N ARG A 266 5.97 6.63 -14.91
CA ARG A 266 6.63 6.30 -13.64
C ARG A 266 7.80 5.32 -13.81
N TRP A 267 7.82 4.52 -14.88
CA TRP A 267 8.87 3.53 -15.07
C TRP A 267 10.18 4.18 -15.49
N ARG A 268 11.28 3.68 -14.93
CA ARG A 268 12.64 3.98 -15.34
C ARG A 268 13.39 2.67 -15.50
N ALA A 269 13.93 2.44 -16.69
CA ALA A 269 14.82 1.34 -16.99
C ALA A 269 16.17 1.92 -17.43
N GLU A 270 17.26 1.44 -16.86
CA GLU A 270 18.60 1.93 -17.07
C GLU A 270 19.55 0.74 -17.29
N LEU A 271 20.47 0.86 -18.25
CA LEU A 271 21.56 -0.10 -18.46
C LEU A 271 22.89 0.63 -18.25
N ASP A 272 23.68 0.20 -17.27
CA ASP A 272 24.93 0.87 -16.84
C ASP A 272 24.73 2.37 -16.57
N GLY A 273 23.60 2.71 -15.94
CA GLY A 273 23.21 4.08 -15.61
C GLY A 273 22.71 4.92 -16.79
N ARG A 274 22.60 4.36 -18.00
CA ARG A 274 22.03 5.03 -19.17
C ARG A 274 20.56 4.66 -19.33
N PRO A 275 19.65 5.65 -19.51
CA PRO A 275 18.23 5.36 -19.64
C PRO A 275 17.92 4.60 -20.94
N LEU A 276 17.07 3.60 -20.84
CA LEU A 276 16.55 2.86 -21.99
C LEU A 276 15.31 3.56 -22.56
N PRO A 277 15.21 3.74 -23.88
CA PRO A 277 14.05 4.37 -24.48
C PRO A 277 12.84 3.43 -24.42
N ALA A 278 11.69 3.96 -24.01
CA ALA A 278 10.45 3.22 -24.03
C ALA A 278 10.02 2.90 -25.47
N VAL A 279 9.49 1.69 -25.68
CA VAL A 279 8.97 1.25 -26.98
C VAL A 279 7.59 0.63 -26.78
N ALA A 280 6.79 0.59 -27.83
CA ALA A 280 5.52 -0.14 -27.81
C ALA A 280 5.79 -1.65 -27.93
N ASP A 281 4.94 -2.44 -27.28
CA ASP A 281 4.82 -3.86 -27.58
C ASP A 281 3.56 -4.14 -28.41
N PRO A 282 3.69 -4.58 -29.67
CA PRO A 282 2.55 -4.89 -30.53
C PRO A 282 1.66 -6.03 -30.00
N GLN A 283 2.22 -6.96 -29.21
CA GLN A 283 1.47 -8.13 -28.71
C GLN A 283 0.62 -7.79 -27.48
N ALA A 284 1.10 -6.89 -26.64
CA ALA A 284 0.41 -6.40 -25.46
C ALA A 284 0.65 -4.87 -25.33
N PRO A 285 -0.11 -4.03 -26.07
CA PRO A 285 0.14 -2.58 -26.11
C PRO A 285 -0.09 -1.87 -24.77
N TRP A 286 -0.72 -2.54 -23.80
CA TRP A 286 -0.89 -2.05 -22.44
C TRP A 286 0.38 -2.15 -21.59
N ARG A 287 1.34 -3.01 -21.96
CA ARG A 287 2.48 -3.34 -21.10
C ARG A 287 3.68 -2.42 -21.35
N GLN A 288 4.46 -2.18 -20.31
CA GLN A 288 5.69 -1.39 -20.39
C GLN A 288 6.78 -2.18 -21.13
N ALA A 289 7.35 -1.58 -22.17
CA ALA A 289 8.51 -2.13 -22.87
C ALA A 289 9.58 -1.05 -23.09
N SER A 290 10.85 -1.47 -23.13
CA SER A 290 11.99 -0.59 -23.43
C SER A 290 12.95 -1.26 -24.41
N ALA A 291 13.56 -0.50 -25.31
CA ALA A 291 14.59 -1.03 -26.18
C ALA A 291 15.82 -1.41 -25.35
N LEU A 292 16.33 -2.62 -25.55
CA LEU A 292 17.52 -3.10 -24.88
C LEU A 292 18.64 -3.29 -25.91
N PRO A 293 19.82 -2.68 -25.70
CA PRO A 293 20.97 -2.90 -26.56
C PRO A 293 21.44 -4.37 -26.59
N ALA A 294 22.18 -4.73 -27.63
CA ALA A 294 22.85 -6.03 -27.72
C ALA A 294 23.93 -6.20 -26.63
N ALA A 295 24.56 -5.09 -26.23
CA ALA A 295 25.50 -5.05 -25.12
C ALA A 295 24.82 -5.52 -23.83
N GLY A 296 25.55 -6.34 -23.06
CA GLY A 296 25.19 -6.66 -21.69
C GLY A 296 25.57 -5.52 -20.75
N GLY A 297 25.19 -5.65 -19.48
CA GLY A 297 25.48 -4.65 -18.47
C GLY A 297 24.60 -4.79 -17.25
N HIS A 298 24.72 -3.82 -16.35
CA HIS A 298 23.94 -3.71 -15.14
C HIS A 298 22.57 -3.10 -15.45
N LEU A 299 21.53 -3.93 -15.45
CA LEU A 299 20.16 -3.53 -15.69
C LEU A 299 19.47 -3.18 -14.37
N VAL A 300 18.96 -1.94 -14.30
CA VAL A 300 18.14 -1.47 -13.19
C VAL A 300 16.77 -1.05 -13.71
N VAL A 301 15.71 -1.58 -13.11
CA VAL A 301 14.33 -1.20 -13.42
C VAL A 301 13.60 -0.86 -12.14
N ARG A 302 12.96 0.32 -12.11
CA ARG A 302 12.27 0.82 -10.93
C ARG A 302 11.06 1.68 -11.29
N ALA A 303 10.05 1.63 -10.43
CA ALA A 303 8.97 2.60 -10.43
C ALA A 303 9.40 3.85 -9.64
N VAL A 304 9.30 5.02 -10.27
CA VAL A 304 9.59 6.32 -9.66
C VAL A 304 8.29 7.03 -9.34
N ASP A 305 8.12 7.36 -8.06
CA ASP A 305 6.99 8.17 -7.57
C ASP A 305 7.56 9.47 -6.98
N PRO A 306 7.60 10.57 -7.76
CA PRO A 306 8.20 11.82 -7.30
C PRO A 306 7.44 12.41 -6.12
N LEU A 307 6.12 12.17 -6.05
CA LEU A 307 5.29 12.68 -4.95
C LEU A 307 5.63 11.95 -3.64
N ARG A 308 5.82 10.63 -3.66
CA ARG A 308 6.33 9.90 -2.48
C ARG A 308 7.72 10.33 -2.06
N HIS A 309 8.58 10.70 -3.01
CA HIS A 309 9.92 11.18 -2.68
C HIS A 309 9.85 12.55 -1.98
N ALA A 310 9.12 13.51 -2.56
CA ALA A 310 8.88 14.82 -1.96
C ALA A 310 8.17 14.72 -0.60
N TRP A 311 7.20 13.82 -0.46
CA TRP A 311 6.51 13.56 0.79
C TRP A 311 7.44 13.04 1.88
N ARG A 312 8.33 12.09 1.57
CA ARG A 312 9.34 11.59 2.51
C ARG A 312 10.31 12.70 2.95
N LEU A 313 10.73 13.56 2.03
CA LEU A 313 11.54 14.74 2.36
C LEU A 313 10.79 15.70 3.28
N GLY A 314 9.50 15.96 3.00
CA GLY A 314 8.63 16.77 3.85
C GLY A 314 8.47 16.18 5.26
N GLN A 315 8.29 14.87 5.38
CA GLN A 315 8.26 14.16 6.67
C GLN A 315 9.59 14.31 7.41
N GLY A 316 10.72 14.15 6.74
CA GLY A 316 12.05 14.35 7.32
C GLY A 316 12.28 15.78 7.82
N ALA A 317 11.89 16.78 7.02
CA ALA A 317 11.96 18.19 7.41
C ALA A 317 11.07 18.50 8.62
N LEU A 318 9.84 17.98 8.65
CA LEU A 318 8.92 18.14 9.79
C LEU A 318 9.50 17.48 11.07
N ALA A 319 10.06 16.28 10.95
CA ALA A 319 10.71 15.60 12.07
C ALA A 319 11.88 16.42 12.64
N LEU A 320 12.70 17.02 11.76
CA LEU A 320 13.79 17.91 12.17
C LEU A 320 13.27 19.16 12.90
N VAL A 321 12.22 19.80 12.39
CA VAL A 321 11.59 20.96 13.04
C VAL A 321 11.08 20.60 14.43
N LEU A 322 10.42 19.44 14.57
CA LEU A 322 9.94 18.95 15.87
C LEU A 322 11.09 18.65 16.83
N LEU A 323 12.21 18.10 16.34
CA LEU A 323 13.42 17.86 17.13
C LEU A 323 14.01 19.18 17.67
N VAL A 324 14.08 20.21 16.81
CA VAL A 324 14.55 21.56 17.18
C VAL A 324 13.64 22.19 18.23
N LEU A 325 12.32 22.07 18.08
CA LEU A 325 11.34 22.56 19.06
C LEU A 325 11.39 21.79 20.38
N ALA A 326 11.81 20.52 20.36
CA ALA A 326 11.94 19.67 21.55
C ALA A 326 13.24 19.92 22.32
N LEU A 327 14.23 20.61 21.73
CA LEU A 327 15.46 20.96 22.43
C LEU A 327 15.15 21.92 23.59
N PRO A 328 15.53 21.57 24.84
CA PRO A 328 15.22 22.38 26.00
C PRO A 328 15.92 23.74 25.89
N GLY A 329 15.13 24.80 25.88
CA GLY A 329 15.64 26.18 25.88
C GLY A 329 16.52 26.43 27.10
N VAL A 330 17.76 26.88 26.86
CA VAL A 330 18.70 27.29 27.90
C VAL A 330 18.08 28.47 28.66
N ARG A 331 17.57 28.21 29.86
CA ARG A 331 17.10 29.26 30.76
C ARG A 331 18.30 30.09 31.20
N ARG A 332 18.44 31.30 30.67
CA ARG A 332 19.36 32.29 31.23
C ARG A 332 18.82 32.69 32.59
N GLN A 333 19.53 32.29 33.65
CA GLN A 333 19.30 32.79 34.99
C GLN A 333 19.74 34.26 35.01
N THR A 334 18.81 35.20 34.85
CA THR A 334 19.05 36.58 35.24
C THR A 334 19.20 36.61 36.75
N ALA A 335 20.44 36.74 37.22
CA ALA A 335 20.76 36.94 38.62
C ALA A 335 20.04 38.20 39.13
N GLY A 336 19.13 38.03 40.08
CA GLY A 336 18.46 39.13 40.77
C GLY A 336 19.43 39.88 41.69
N PRO A 337 19.18 41.18 41.95
CA PRO A 337 20.10 42.03 42.71
C PRO A 337 20.19 41.54 44.16
N ARG A 338 21.41 41.33 44.65
CA ARG A 338 21.67 41.04 46.06
C ARG A 338 21.35 42.29 46.89
N GLY A 339 20.17 42.31 47.49
CA GLY A 339 19.88 43.17 48.64
C GLY A 339 20.66 42.66 49.85
N ALA A 340 21.71 43.37 50.24
CA ALA A 340 22.36 43.18 51.53
C ALA A 340 21.49 43.87 52.60
N GLY A 341 20.92 43.08 53.49
CA GLY A 341 20.21 43.55 54.67
C GLY A 341 21.17 44.02 55.77
N SER A 342 20.75 45.09 56.44
CA SER A 342 20.96 45.37 57.88
C SER A 342 20.77 44.09 58.73
N ARG A 343 21.36 43.84 59.91
CA ARG A 343 21.93 44.64 61.02
C ARG A 343 22.57 43.59 61.99
N PRO A 344 23.13 43.87 63.20
CA PRO A 344 22.57 44.67 64.31
C PRO A 344 23.19 46.06 64.49
#